data_AF-A0A950N643-F1
#
_entry.id   AF-A0A950N643-F1
#
_cell.length_a   1.000
_cell.length_b   1.000
_cell.length_c   1.000
_cell.angle_alpha   90.00
_cell.angle_beta   90.00
_cell.angle_gamma   90.00
#
_symmetry.space_group_name_H-M   'P 1'
#
loop_
_entity.id
_entity.type
_entity.pdbx_description
1 polymer ?
#
loop_
_entity_poly.entity_id
_entity_poly.type
_entity_poly.pdbx_seq_one_letter_code
_entity_poly.pdbx_strand_id
1 'polypeptide(L)'
;MADRHYCFVVDFEGETTTEPTAFGEGLTRRSVIVEVGPEALTPAEGATPRAEAAEAAEVARTTANEVIRDVIPTIPNTAGDVTPLGELPPDVKDLPPSVDDPGIRAWLRSAAA
;
A
#
# COMPACT_ATOMS: atom_id res chain seq x y z
N MET A 1 -12.19 -11.30 18.07
CA MET A 1 -11.65 -10.93 16.75
C MET A 1 -10.29 -10.30 16.99
N ALA A 2 -9.29 -10.58 16.17
CA ALA A 2 -7.94 -10.09 16.42
C ALA A 2 -7.87 -8.59 16.14
N ASP A 3 -7.59 -7.76 17.15
CA ASP A 3 -7.24 -6.33 17.02
C ASP A 3 -5.87 -6.12 16.33
N ARG A 4 -5.58 -6.90 15.28
CA ARG A 4 -4.27 -6.90 14.62
C ARG A 4 -4.33 -6.05 13.37
N HIS A 5 -3.53 -5.00 13.39
CA HIS A 5 -3.20 -4.22 12.22
C HIS A 5 -2.00 -4.86 11.52
N TYR A 6 -2.07 -4.96 10.20
CA TYR A 6 -1.01 -5.47 9.35
C TYR A 6 -0.48 -4.34 8.47
N CYS A 7 0.82 -4.07 8.56
CA CYS A 7 1.47 -3.05 7.74
C CYS A 7 2.30 -3.71 6.63
N PHE A 8 2.15 -3.20 5.40
CA PHE A 8 2.85 -3.68 4.22
C PHE A 8 3.48 -2.54 3.43
N VAL A 9 4.60 -2.80 2.78
CA VAL A 9 5.10 -2.02 1.64
C VAL A 9 4.74 -2.79 0.39
N VAL A 10 4.15 -2.08 -0.56
CA VAL A 10 3.87 -2.59 -1.90
C VAL A 10 4.73 -1.79 -2.87
N ASP A 11 5.78 -2.43 -3.39
CA ASP A 11 6.60 -1.82 -4.43
C ASP A 11 5.84 -1.86 -5.76
N PHE A 12 6.03 -0.85 -6.61
CA PHE A 12 5.51 -0.89 -7.96
C PHE A 12 6.52 -0.36 -8.96
N GLU A 13 6.58 -1.03 -10.11
CA GLU A 13 7.38 -0.63 -11.26
C GLU A 13 6.45 0.11 -12.23
N GLY A 14 6.60 1.43 -12.33
CA GLY A 14 6.00 2.23 -13.38
C GLY A 14 7.09 2.66 -14.37
N GLU A 15 6.89 2.45 -15.67
CA GLU A 15 7.74 3.10 -16.67
C GLU A 15 7.62 4.62 -16.51
N THR A 16 8.72 5.34 -16.36
CA THR A 16 8.67 6.80 -16.38
C THR A 16 8.28 7.28 -17.78
N THR A 17 7.03 7.71 -17.99
CA THR A 17 6.75 8.60 -19.12
C THR A 17 7.53 9.89 -18.89
N THR A 18 8.44 10.19 -19.82
CA THR A 18 9.40 11.31 -19.84
C THR A 18 8.75 12.70 -19.97
N GLU A 19 7.54 12.89 -19.45
CA GLU A 19 6.91 14.20 -19.34
C GLU A 19 7.02 14.67 -17.89
N PRO A 20 7.77 15.76 -17.60
CA PRO A 20 7.92 16.29 -16.27
C PRO A 20 6.62 17.03 -15.89
N THR A 21 5.57 16.27 -15.58
CA THR A 21 4.39 16.81 -14.93
C THR A 21 4.72 16.97 -13.45
N ALA A 22 5.48 18.02 -13.14
CA ALA A 22 5.62 18.65 -11.81
C ALA A 22 5.38 17.75 -10.58
N PHE A 23 6.10 16.63 -10.46
CA PHE A 23 6.32 15.91 -9.19
C PHE A 23 7.53 14.98 -9.39
N GLY A 24 8.71 15.48 -9.01
CA GLY A 24 9.93 14.71 -8.79
C GLY A 24 10.50 13.98 -10.01
N GLU A 25 11.45 14.62 -10.69
CA GLU A 25 12.39 13.95 -11.58
C GLU A 25 13.11 12.81 -10.84
N GLY A 26 13.13 11.60 -11.44
CA GLY A 26 13.96 10.47 -11.01
C GLY A 26 13.36 9.60 -9.91
N LEU A 27 12.31 8.83 -10.23
CA LEU A 27 11.75 7.82 -9.31
C LEU A 27 11.96 6.42 -9.89
N THR A 28 13.08 5.79 -9.56
CA THR A 28 13.37 4.38 -9.93
C THR A 28 12.65 3.36 -9.04
N ARG A 29 12.11 3.77 -7.89
CA ARG A 29 11.22 2.96 -7.05
C ARG A 29 10.21 3.86 -6.34
N ARG A 30 8.92 3.65 -6.64
CA ARG A 30 7.82 4.21 -5.86
C ARG A 30 7.18 3.05 -5.11
N SER A 31 6.81 3.28 -3.87
CA SER A 31 6.17 2.26 -3.05
C SER A 31 4.96 2.83 -2.33
N VAL A 32 3.98 1.98 -2.07
CA VAL A 32 2.79 2.33 -1.30
C VAL A 32 2.90 1.60 0.03
N ILE A 33 2.82 2.34 1.12
CA ILE A 33 2.65 1.73 2.44
C ILE A 33 1.16 1.55 2.66
N VAL A 34 0.73 0.35 3.03
CA VAL A 34 -0.67 0.05 3.32
C VAL A 34 -0.77 -0.58 4.69
N GLU A 35 -1.65 -0.03 5.50
CA GLU A 35 -2.07 -0.60 6.76
C GLU A 35 -3.48 -1.17 6.61
N VAL A 36 -3.63 -2.42 7.01
CA VAL A 36 -4.89 -3.16 6.97
C VAL A 36 -5.26 -3.53 8.40
N GLY A 37 -6.32 -2.91 8.90
CA GLY A 37 -6.98 -3.22 10.16
C GLY A 37 -7.96 -4.39 10.02
N PRO A 38 -8.45 -4.91 11.15
CA PRO A 38 -9.35 -6.07 11.17
C PRO A 38 -10.70 -5.80 10.52
N GLU A 39 -11.13 -4.55 10.39
CA GLU A 39 -12.40 -4.18 9.75
C GLU A 39 -12.39 -4.44 8.23
N ALA A 40 -11.21 -4.44 7.64
CA ALA A 40 -11.00 -4.74 6.23
C ALA A 40 -10.86 -6.24 5.94
N LEU A 41 -10.78 -7.07 6.98
CA LEU A 41 -10.62 -8.52 6.88
C LEU A 41 -11.95 -9.21 7.09
N THR A 42 -12.18 -10.25 6.30
CA THR A 42 -13.38 -11.08 6.43
C THR A 42 -13.21 -11.97 7.67
N PRO A 43 -14.12 -11.93 8.66
CA PRO A 43 -14.02 -12.79 9.82
C PRO A 43 -14.32 -14.24 9.42
N ALA A 44 -13.28 -15.00 9.08
CA ALA A 44 -13.40 -16.43 8.84
C ALA A 44 -13.33 -17.19 10.18
N GLU A 45 -14.37 -17.96 10.50
CA GLU A 45 -14.35 -18.85 11.66
C GLU A 45 -13.20 -19.85 11.54
N GLY A 46 -12.27 -19.82 12.49
CA GLY A 46 -11.06 -20.66 12.47
C GLY A 46 -9.91 -20.12 11.63
N ALA A 47 -9.94 -18.85 11.22
CA ALA A 47 -8.80 -18.20 10.57
C ALA A 47 -7.55 -18.33 11.45
N THR A 48 -6.48 -18.85 10.86
CA THR A 48 -5.16 -18.84 11.50
C THR A 48 -4.51 -17.47 11.28
N PRO A 49 -3.60 -17.02 12.16
CA PRO A 49 -2.88 -15.76 11.95
C PRO A 49 -2.17 -15.66 10.60
N ARG A 50 -1.81 -16.80 10.02
CA ARG A 50 -1.21 -16.90 8.68
C ARG A 50 -2.22 -16.64 7.57
N ALA A 51 -3.45 -17.11 7.71
CA ALA A 51 -4.52 -16.85 6.75
C ALA A 51 -4.93 -15.37 6.79
N GLU A 52 -5.07 -14.80 7.99
CA GLU A 52 -5.35 -13.36 8.17
C GLU A 52 -4.26 -12.49 7.53
N ALA A 53 -2.97 -12.82 7.74
CA ALA A 53 -1.87 -12.08 7.13
C ALA A 53 -1.85 -12.19 5.59
N ALA A 54 -2.24 -13.34 5.04
CA ALA A 54 -2.31 -13.53 3.58
C ALA A 54 -3.46 -12.73 2.97
N GLU A 55 -4.62 -12.70 3.63
CA GLU A 55 -5.75 -11.87 3.21
C GLU A 55 -5.41 -10.39 3.31
N ALA A 56 -4.79 -9.95 4.41
CA ALA A 56 -4.33 -8.59 4.58
C ALA A 56 -3.31 -8.17 3.50
N ALA A 57 -2.43 -9.08 3.07
CA ALA A 57 -1.51 -8.82 1.97
C ALA A 57 -2.23 -8.63 0.62
N GLU A 58 -3.27 -9.41 0.34
CA GLU A 58 -4.09 -9.26 -0.88
C GLU A 58 -4.90 -7.96 -0.87
N VAL A 59 -5.45 -7.58 0.28
CA VAL A 59 -6.11 -6.26 0.48
C VAL A 59 -5.10 -5.15 0.23
N ALA A 60 -3.92 -5.20 0.87
CA ALA A 60 -2.87 -4.22 0.70
C ALA A 60 -2.45 -4.06 -0.77
N ARG A 61 -2.30 -5.18 -1.49
CA ARG A 61 -1.98 -5.16 -2.93
C ARG A 61 -3.07 -4.51 -3.77
N THR A 62 -4.32 -4.80 -3.45
CA THR A 62 -5.48 -4.24 -4.17
C THR A 62 -5.57 -2.74 -3.96
N THR A 63 -5.51 -2.29 -2.70
CA THR A 63 -5.49 -0.85 -2.36
C THR A 63 -4.31 -0.14 -3.00
N ALA A 64 -3.12 -0.73 -2.97
CA ALA A 64 -1.95 -0.15 -3.63
C ALA A 64 -2.19 0.03 -5.14
N ASN A 65 -2.76 -0.96 -5.83
CA ASN A 65 -3.12 -0.82 -7.25
C ASN A 65 -4.10 0.33 -7.51
N GLU A 66 -5.08 0.52 -6.63
CA GLU A 66 -6.05 1.63 -6.74
C GLU A 66 -5.38 2.98 -6.57
N VAL A 67 -4.56 3.15 -5.53
CA VAL A 67 -3.76 4.36 -5.30
C VAL A 67 -2.87 4.67 -6.49
N ILE A 68 -2.19 3.65 -7.03
CA ILE A 68 -1.29 3.84 -8.17
C ILE A 68 -2.09 4.21 -9.42
N ARG A 69 -3.27 3.62 -9.65
CA ARG A 69 -4.12 3.96 -10.81
C ARG A 69 -4.66 5.38 -10.74
N ASP A 70 -4.98 5.89 -9.56
CA ASP A 70 -5.44 7.26 -9.38
C ASP A 70 -4.33 8.27 -9.71
N VAL A 71 -3.10 7.97 -9.29
CA VAL A 71 -1.94 8.86 -9.46
C VAL A 71 -1.29 8.73 -10.85
N ILE A 72 -1.29 7.52 -11.42
CA ILE A 72 -0.65 7.20 -12.69
C ILE A 72 -1.64 6.38 -13.55
N PRO A 73 -2.70 7.02 -14.09
CA PRO A 73 -3.74 6.31 -14.84
C PRO A 73 -3.28 5.80 -16.21
N THR A 74 -2.12 6.27 -16.68
CA THR A 74 -1.67 6.12 -18.08
C THR A 74 -0.80 4.89 -18.34
N ILE A 75 -0.41 4.14 -17.32
CA ILE A 75 0.51 3.00 -17.44
C ILE A 75 -0.16 1.76 -16.85
N PRO A 76 0.02 0.56 -17.43
CA PRO A 76 -0.35 -0.70 -16.79
C PRO A 76 0.52 -0.91 -15.54
N ASN A 77 0.16 -0.22 -14.46
CA ASN A 77 0.81 -0.37 -13.18
C ASN A 77 0.32 -1.66 -12.55
N THR A 78 1.28 -2.50 -12.17
CA THR A 78 1.01 -3.71 -11.41
C THR A 78 1.72 -3.55 -10.08
N ALA A 79 0.95 -3.53 -8.99
CA ALA A 79 1.49 -3.72 -7.65
C ALA A 79 2.36 -4.97 -7.65
N GLY A 80 3.64 -4.76 -7.36
CA GLY A 80 4.69 -5.77 -7.36
C GLY A 80 4.75 -6.50 -6.02
N ASP A 81 5.94 -6.60 -5.47
CA ASP A 81 6.18 -7.33 -4.22
C ASP A 81 5.50 -6.66 -3.02
N VAL A 82 4.78 -7.48 -2.24
CA VAL A 82 4.16 -7.08 -0.98
C VAL A 82 5.06 -7.56 0.16
N THR A 83 5.69 -6.62 0.85
CA THR A 83 6.59 -6.89 1.97
C THR A 83 5.94 -6.52 3.30
N PRO A 84 5.80 -7.45 4.25
CA PRO A 84 5.28 -7.11 5.58
C PRO A 84 6.29 -6.28 6.37
N LEU A 85 5.84 -5.18 6.96
CA LEU A 85 6.65 -4.28 7.80
C LEU A 85 6.53 -4.55 9.30
N GLY A 86 5.49 -5.26 9.72
CA GLY A 86 5.13 -5.41 11.14
C GLY A 86 4.48 -4.16 11.72
N GLU A 87 5.15 -3.00 11.63
CA GLU A 87 4.65 -1.71 12.10
C GLU A 87 4.77 -0.62 11.03
N LEU A 88 3.94 0.42 11.18
CA LEU A 88 4.01 1.62 10.34
C LEU A 88 5.34 2.34 10.52
N PRO A 89 6.04 2.71 9.42
CA PRO A 89 7.26 3.50 9.51
C PRO A 89 7.00 4.85 10.19
N PRO A 90 7.92 5.34 11.03
CA PRO A 90 7.72 6.59 11.77
C PRO A 90 7.54 7.80 10.85
N ASP A 91 8.19 7.81 9.68
CA ASP A 91 8.05 8.86 8.67
C ASP A 91 6.63 8.95 8.09
N VAL A 92 5.83 7.90 8.24
CA VAL A 92 4.45 7.84 7.72
C VAL A 92 3.41 8.08 8.81
N LYS A 93 3.73 7.79 10.08
CA LYS A 93 2.79 7.95 11.20
C LYS A 93 2.23 9.37 11.34
N ASP A 94 3.02 10.38 10.97
CA ASP A 94 2.66 11.79 11.06
C ASP A 94 2.10 12.36 9.73
N LEU A 95 2.03 11.54 8.67
CA LEU A 95 1.51 11.97 7.36
C LEU A 95 0.03 11.58 7.21
N PRO A 96 -0.82 12.46 6.66
CA PRO A 96 -2.18 12.08 6.31
C PRO A 96 -2.14 10.98 5.23
N PRO A 97 -2.95 9.92 5.35
CA PRO A 97 -3.01 8.88 4.35
C PRO A 97 -3.65 9.41 3.06
N SER A 98 -3.20 8.86 1.93
CA SER A 98 -3.79 9.09 0.61
C SER A 98 -5.15 8.39 0.47
N VAL A 99 -5.32 7.25 1.15
CA VAL A 99 -6.60 6.51 1.26
C VAL A 99 -6.90 6.30 2.73
N ASP A 100 -8.11 6.66 3.15
CA ASP A 100 -8.58 6.52 4.52
C ASP A 100 -9.96 5.87 4.51
N ASP A 101 -9.98 4.55 4.32
CA ASP A 101 -11.18 3.72 4.31
C ASP A 101 -11.33 2.97 5.64
N PRO A 102 -12.54 2.48 5.99
CA PRO A 102 -12.76 1.71 7.21
C PRO A 102 -11.85 0.48 7.29
N GLY A 103 -10.83 0.54 8.15
CA GLY A 103 -9.83 -0.52 8.30
C GLY A 103 -8.74 -0.54 7.24
N ILE A 104 -8.64 0.44 6.34
CA ILE A 104 -7.56 0.50 5.34
C ILE A 104 -7.01 1.92 5.27
N ARG A 105 -5.70 2.06 5.50
CA ARG A 105 -4.98 3.31 5.31
C ARG A 105 -3.82 3.10 4.37
N ALA A 106 -3.65 3.97 3.37
CA ALA A 106 -2.54 3.86 2.43
C ALA A 106 -1.81 5.19 2.22
N TRP A 107 -0.49 5.13 2.05
CA TRP A 107 0.38 6.28 1.83
C TRP A 107 1.26 6.05 0.62
N LEU A 108 1.19 6.96 -0.35
CA LEU A 108 2.12 6.95 -1.48
C LEU A 108 3.49 7.48 -1.03
N ARG A 109 4.51 6.61 -1.04
CA ARG A 109 5.89 7.01 -0.79
C ARG A 109 6.58 7.27 -2.14
N SER A 110 6.73 8.54 -2.46
CA SER A 110 7.70 8.95 -3.49
C SER A 110 9.07 8.96 -2.81
N ALA A 111 10.05 8.23 -3.35
CA ALA A 111 11.43 8.36 -2.87
C ALA A 111 11.85 9.83 -3.04
N ALA A 112 11.91 10.57 -1.95
CA ALA A 112 12.58 11.86 -1.95
C ALA A 112 14.09 11.59 -2.16
N ALA A 113 14.65 12.26 -3.16
CA ALA A 113 16.06 12.23 -3.51
C ALA A 113 16.99 12.55 -2.33
#